data_AF-A0A640VZ88-F1
#
_entry.id   AF-A0A640VZ88-F1
#
_cell.length_a   1.000
_cell.length_b   1.000
_cell.length_c   1.000
_cell.angle_alpha   90.00
_cell.angle_beta   90.00
_cell.angle_gamma   90.00
#
_symmetry.space_group_name_H-M   'P 1'
#
loop_
_entity.id
_entity.type
_entity.pdbx_description
1 polymer ?
#
loop_
_entity_poly.entity_id
_entity_poly.type
_entity_poly.pdbx_seq_one_letter_code
_entity_poly.pdbx_strand_id
1 'polypeptide(L)'
;GGNFFVNDKTTEWCPIIKDPIGTPVGIKPGRVVWVWNPDATSSVLKGYWWESRNNNQEVIDQMFSSGLKALTGEKNDSMAWERLFKYFNDIHNKGEIGYQHGEKIAIKINMNNCWAYGNPYTHEDNDRDASPYVVKALLRQLINIVGVAQEDIIIYDASRPIPNWFYNQVAPEFPDVHFVDAEGGATGREKVVASNKKIYFVDGTIRTLPTCVTEADYLINMPLLKMHPINNGVTLSGKNMFGTWIEPVEDIHEYHESGQIMGNPAPQVDLLAHEQIGGKTLLYIGDGTYGTLKDHKTIAKFQTYPFNNDWSNSLFFSQDPVAIDSVMFDFLNAEANPIEGSQNYLHQAAEPPASTYDPEGDELYLSKSLGVHEHWDASVDIFSPDRYSGPSQNGIDFVAIGKEYASPAVVILVPKENYLYIAGREIAPLPVTVIIGKISIEIEVNGLSEVEKVEFYIDDNLKHTDYEKPYTWLWDEASFLAHTIKVIAHYNGNTISSEIKVWKFF
;
A
#
# COMPACT_ATOMS: atom_id res chain seq x y z
N GLY A 1 22.40 -41.82 -27.02
CA GLY A 1 22.82 -40.88 -25.96
C GLY A 1 22.13 -39.57 -26.20
N GLY A 2 20.97 -39.38 -25.57
CA GLY A 2 20.24 -38.12 -25.59
C GLY A 2 20.15 -37.64 -24.14
N ASN A 3 20.87 -36.56 -23.84
CA ASN A 3 20.73 -35.85 -22.57
C ASN A 3 19.39 -35.13 -22.59
N PHE A 4 18.41 -35.66 -21.87
CA PHE A 4 17.26 -34.89 -21.43
C PHE A 4 17.77 -33.93 -20.35
N PHE A 5 17.76 -32.64 -20.64
CA PHE A 5 17.81 -31.63 -19.59
C PHE A 5 16.53 -31.80 -18.76
N VAL A 6 16.74 -32.14 -17.49
CA VAL A 6 15.71 -32.09 -16.45
C VAL A 6 15.26 -30.65 -16.37
N ASN A 7 13.99 -30.42 -16.69
CA ASN A 7 13.30 -29.17 -16.42
C ASN A 7 13.12 -29.14 -14.89
N ASP A 8 14.10 -28.60 -14.18
CA ASP A 8 13.98 -28.41 -12.74
C ASP A 8 12.93 -27.33 -12.49
N LYS A 9 11.79 -27.81 -11.99
CA LYS A 9 10.87 -27.18 -11.03
C LYS A 9 10.80 -25.65 -11.10
N THR A 10 9.60 -25.18 -11.45
CA THR A 10 8.96 -23.98 -10.90
C THR A 10 9.49 -23.66 -9.51
N THR A 11 10.46 -22.75 -9.42
CA THR A 11 10.90 -22.20 -8.15
C THR A 11 9.84 -21.22 -7.73
N GLU A 12 8.99 -21.60 -6.77
CA GLU A 12 8.37 -20.62 -5.86
C GLU A 12 9.52 -19.74 -5.36
N TRP A 13 9.55 -18.48 -5.77
CA TRP A 13 10.53 -17.52 -5.31
C TRP A 13 9.96 -16.94 -4.02
N CYS A 14 10.22 -17.62 -2.89
CA CYS A 14 9.98 -17.00 -1.60
C CYS A 14 10.88 -15.75 -1.49
N PRO A 15 10.32 -14.58 -1.17
CA PRO A 15 11.12 -13.38 -1.03
C PRO A 15 12.20 -13.56 0.03
N ILE A 16 13.45 -13.27 -0.34
CA ILE A 16 14.57 -13.30 0.57
C ILE A 16 14.50 -12.02 1.42
N ILE A 17 14.28 -12.20 2.72
CA ILE A 17 14.24 -11.12 3.71
C ILE A 17 15.56 -10.34 3.67
N LYS A 18 15.48 -9.01 3.63
CA LYS A 18 16.66 -8.11 3.67
C LYS A 18 17.70 -8.42 2.59
N ASP A 19 17.24 -8.67 1.37
CA ASP A 19 18.08 -8.86 0.18
C ASP A 19 17.76 -7.78 -0.86
N PRO A 20 18.34 -6.57 -0.71
CA PRO A 20 18.01 -5.45 -1.57
C PRO A 20 18.54 -5.62 -2.99
N ILE A 21 17.64 -5.41 -3.95
CA ILE A 21 17.95 -5.35 -5.38
C ILE A 21 17.61 -3.98 -5.95
N GLY A 22 18.37 -3.56 -6.97
CA GLY A 22 18.22 -2.25 -7.60
C GLY A 22 19.02 -1.13 -6.92
N THR A 23 18.69 0.11 -7.25
CA THR A 23 19.37 1.30 -6.74
C THR A 23 18.32 2.27 -6.17
N PRO A 24 18.39 2.58 -4.86
CA PRO A 24 17.44 3.46 -4.22
C PRO A 24 17.49 4.89 -4.78
N VAL A 25 16.33 5.55 -4.90
CA VAL A 25 16.22 6.93 -5.44
C VAL A 25 15.51 7.89 -4.46
N GLY A 26 15.61 9.20 -4.72
CA GLY A 26 14.99 10.27 -3.93
C GLY A 26 15.98 11.08 -3.09
N ILE A 27 15.49 12.18 -2.48
CA ILE A 27 16.29 13.05 -1.57
C ILE A 27 16.99 12.24 -0.48
N LYS A 28 16.26 11.23 0.01
CA LYS A 28 16.71 10.20 0.93
C LYS A 28 16.54 8.89 0.16
N PRO A 29 17.61 8.38 -0.48
CA PRO A 29 17.49 7.24 -1.37
C PRO A 29 16.76 6.07 -0.70
N GLY A 30 15.70 5.57 -1.36
CA GLY A 30 14.95 4.39 -0.93
C GLY A 30 14.07 4.64 0.29
N ARG A 31 13.85 5.90 0.67
CA ARG A 31 13.07 6.23 1.87
C ARG A 31 11.60 6.00 1.66
N VAL A 32 11.02 5.19 2.54
CA VAL A 32 9.58 5.04 2.68
C VAL A 32 9.19 5.42 4.10
N VAL A 33 8.30 6.41 4.21
CA VAL A 33 7.73 6.79 5.49
C VAL A 33 6.35 6.16 5.62
N TRP A 34 6.13 5.40 6.68
CA TRP A 34 4.82 4.94 7.11
C TRP A 34 4.36 5.77 8.31
N VAL A 35 3.18 6.38 8.20
CA VAL A 35 2.55 7.12 9.29
C VAL A 35 1.25 6.43 9.65
N TRP A 36 1.12 6.03 10.91
CA TRP A 36 -0.07 5.39 11.44
C TRP A 36 -0.66 6.20 12.59
N ASN A 37 -1.97 6.39 12.59
CA ASN A 37 -2.69 6.94 13.73
C ASN A 37 -4.11 6.35 13.76
N PRO A 38 -4.47 5.57 14.79
CA PRO A 38 -5.77 4.89 14.87
C PRO A 38 -6.96 5.86 14.92
N ASP A 39 -6.73 7.12 15.29
CA ASP A 39 -7.78 8.16 15.34
C ASP A 39 -8.05 8.81 13.97
N ALA A 40 -7.35 8.41 12.91
CA ALA A 40 -7.56 8.93 11.55
C ALA A 40 -8.96 8.58 11.02
N THR A 41 -9.50 7.43 11.41
CA THR A 41 -10.83 6.97 11.02
C THR A 41 -11.62 6.45 12.21
N SER A 42 -12.95 6.39 12.08
CA SER A 42 -13.80 5.74 13.07
C SER A 42 -13.71 4.22 12.94
N SER A 43 -13.26 3.55 14.01
CA SER A 43 -13.16 2.08 14.08
C SER A 43 -14.49 1.33 13.89
N VAL A 44 -15.62 2.04 14.05
CA VAL A 44 -16.97 1.58 13.73
C VAL A 44 -17.60 2.54 12.73
N LEU A 45 -17.90 2.04 11.53
CA LEU A 45 -18.50 2.84 10.49
C LEU A 45 -19.99 3.10 10.74
N LYS A 46 -20.42 4.31 10.37
CA LYS A 46 -21.83 4.67 10.23
C LYS A 46 -22.05 5.15 8.80
N GLY A 47 -22.91 4.48 8.04
CA GLY A 47 -23.12 4.80 6.62
C GLY A 47 -21.90 4.41 5.78
N TYR A 48 -21.48 5.30 4.88
CA TYR A 48 -20.36 5.04 3.98
C TYR A 48 -18.99 5.45 4.56
N TRP A 49 -17.94 4.71 4.22
CA TRP A 49 -16.58 4.96 4.73
C TRP A 49 -16.07 6.38 4.41
N TRP A 50 -16.47 6.95 3.28
CA TRP A 50 -16.05 8.28 2.82
C TRP A 50 -16.84 9.44 3.44
N GLU A 51 -17.80 9.17 4.33
CA GLU A 51 -18.52 10.24 5.03
C GLU A 51 -17.66 10.90 6.10
N SER A 52 -17.88 12.20 6.33
CA SER A 52 -17.07 13.02 7.25
C SER A 52 -17.09 12.54 8.69
N ARG A 53 -18.19 11.93 9.13
CA ARG A 53 -18.28 11.36 10.49
C ARG A 53 -17.38 10.15 10.71
N ASN A 54 -16.86 9.53 9.65
CA ASN A 54 -16.00 8.36 9.73
C ASN A 54 -14.52 8.73 9.54
N ASN A 55 -14.19 9.98 9.23
CA ASN A 55 -12.83 10.43 8.91
C ASN A 55 -12.47 11.68 9.73
N ASN A 56 -11.33 11.64 10.41
CA ASN A 56 -10.83 12.76 11.18
C ASN A 56 -9.84 13.58 10.33
N GLN A 57 -10.34 14.63 9.68
CA GLN A 57 -9.50 15.47 8.80
C GLN A 57 -8.30 16.09 9.54
N GLU A 58 -8.45 16.50 10.80
CA GLU A 58 -7.34 17.13 11.55
C GLU A 58 -6.21 16.12 11.81
N VAL A 59 -6.54 14.87 12.14
CA VAL A 59 -5.55 13.81 12.32
C VAL A 59 -4.90 13.45 10.99
N ILE A 60 -5.67 13.34 9.90
CA ILE A 60 -5.14 13.06 8.57
C ILE A 60 -4.17 14.16 8.11
N ASP A 61 -4.49 15.44 8.37
CA ASP A 61 -3.59 16.57 8.08
C ASP A 61 -2.27 16.47 8.87
N GLN A 62 -2.33 16.09 10.15
CA GLN A 62 -1.15 15.89 11.00
C GLN A 62 -0.31 14.71 10.53
N MET A 63 -0.94 13.60 10.14
CA MET A 63 -0.25 12.45 9.56
C MET A 63 0.49 12.86 8.28
N PHE A 64 -0.17 13.64 7.42
CA PHE A 64 0.40 14.10 6.16
C PHE A 64 1.61 15.02 6.38
N SER A 65 1.49 16.03 7.25
CA SER A 65 2.61 16.90 7.63
C SER A 65 3.78 16.09 8.19
N SER A 66 3.51 15.14 9.09
CA SER A 66 4.55 14.29 9.70
C SER A 66 5.25 13.42 8.66
N GLY A 67 4.51 12.84 7.72
CA GLY A 67 5.02 12.06 6.61
C GLY A 67 5.99 12.85 5.73
N LEU A 68 5.59 14.05 5.28
CA LEU A 68 6.42 14.94 4.46
C LEU A 68 7.72 15.35 5.16
N LYS A 69 7.63 15.77 6.42
CA LYS A 69 8.81 16.16 7.23
C LYS A 69 9.78 14.99 7.38
N ALA A 70 9.28 13.80 7.67
CA ALA A 70 10.13 12.61 7.80
C ALA A 70 10.72 12.15 6.47
N LEU A 71 9.97 12.25 5.36
CA LEU A 71 10.45 11.87 4.03
C LEU A 71 11.65 12.74 3.63
N THR A 72 11.57 14.03 3.89
CA THR A 72 12.61 14.98 3.51
C THR A 72 13.71 15.13 4.57
N GLY A 73 13.41 14.79 5.82
CA GLY A 73 14.24 15.07 6.98
C GLY A 73 14.20 16.54 7.43
N GLU A 74 13.18 17.28 7.01
CA GLU A 74 13.01 18.71 7.29
C GLU A 74 12.14 18.97 8.53
N LYS A 75 12.28 20.19 9.08
CA LYS A 75 11.64 20.56 10.35
C LYS A 75 10.21 21.07 10.23
N ASN A 76 9.81 21.53 9.04
CA ASN A 76 8.49 22.06 8.76
C ASN A 76 8.10 21.82 7.30
N ASP A 77 6.80 21.95 7.04
CA ASP A 77 6.19 21.61 5.75
C ASP A 77 6.73 22.47 4.59
N SER A 78 6.95 23.76 4.80
CA SER A 78 7.48 24.66 3.76
C SER A 78 8.89 24.24 3.31
N MET A 79 9.76 23.92 4.27
CA MET A 79 11.10 23.39 3.95
C MET A 79 11.05 22.02 3.29
N ALA A 80 10.12 21.16 3.69
CA ALA A 80 9.93 19.84 3.09
C ALA A 80 9.55 19.96 1.61
N TRP A 81 8.54 20.76 1.28
CA TRP A 81 8.13 20.99 -0.11
C TRP A 81 9.21 21.66 -0.95
N GLU A 82 9.85 22.71 -0.44
CA GLU A 82 10.95 23.38 -1.12
C GLU A 82 12.05 22.39 -1.50
N ARG A 83 12.37 21.44 -0.60
CA ARG A 83 13.37 20.41 -0.84
C ARG A 83 12.92 19.38 -1.89
N LEU A 84 11.64 18.97 -1.87
CA LEU A 84 11.05 18.09 -2.90
C LEU A 84 11.19 18.69 -4.30
N PHE A 85 10.75 19.93 -4.49
CA PHE A 85 10.83 20.60 -5.77
C PHE A 85 12.27 20.84 -6.22
N LYS A 86 13.15 21.33 -5.33
CA LYS A 86 14.56 21.55 -5.66
C LYS A 86 15.26 20.29 -6.12
N TYR A 87 15.09 19.19 -5.39
CA TYR A 87 15.67 17.92 -5.77
C TYR A 87 15.14 17.44 -7.12
N PHE A 88 13.81 17.48 -7.30
CA PHE A 88 13.18 17.05 -8.55
C PHE A 88 13.67 17.88 -9.73
N ASN A 89 13.73 19.20 -9.59
CA ASN A 89 14.17 20.09 -10.65
C ASN A 89 15.67 19.93 -10.97
N ASP A 90 16.50 19.68 -9.97
CA ASP A 90 17.93 19.42 -10.18
C ASP A 90 18.15 18.14 -11.00
N ILE A 91 17.51 17.02 -10.63
CA ILE A 91 17.65 15.75 -11.37
C ILE A 91 17.02 15.80 -12.77
N HIS A 92 16.15 16.78 -13.03
CA HIS A 92 15.54 17.05 -14.35
C HIS A 92 16.26 18.15 -15.15
N ASN A 93 17.47 18.56 -14.73
CA ASN A 93 18.26 19.61 -15.38
C ASN A 93 17.56 20.99 -15.45
N LYS A 94 16.56 21.24 -14.58
CA LYS A 94 15.96 22.56 -14.35
C LYS A 94 16.73 23.37 -13.29
N GLY A 95 17.68 22.73 -12.60
CA GLY A 95 18.53 23.31 -11.55
C GLY A 95 17.90 23.24 -10.16
N GLU A 96 18.64 23.66 -9.13
CA GLU A 96 18.22 23.63 -7.72
C GLU A 96 17.22 24.77 -7.38
N ILE A 97 16.09 24.79 -8.08
CA ILE A 97 15.00 25.76 -7.90
C ILE A 97 13.77 25.07 -7.33
N GLY A 98 13.09 25.75 -6.39
CA GLY A 98 11.80 25.31 -5.88
C GLY A 98 10.69 25.49 -6.93
N TYR A 99 9.45 25.22 -6.53
CA TYR A 99 8.26 25.46 -7.34
C TYR A 99 8.22 26.92 -7.85
N GLN A 100 7.86 27.09 -9.13
CA GLN A 100 7.64 28.39 -9.75
C GLN A 100 6.16 28.60 -10.03
N HIS A 101 5.67 29.82 -9.80
CA HIS A 101 4.27 30.17 -10.02
C HIS A 101 3.85 29.92 -11.49
N GLY A 102 2.73 29.22 -11.68
CA GLY A 102 2.21 28.82 -12.98
C GLY A 102 2.67 27.43 -13.45
N GLU A 103 3.55 26.75 -12.70
CA GLU A 103 3.84 25.33 -12.97
C GLU A 103 2.66 24.45 -12.56
N LYS A 104 2.31 23.47 -13.39
CA LYS A 104 1.10 22.66 -13.20
C LYS A 104 1.39 21.37 -12.45
N ILE A 105 0.48 20.97 -11.57
CA ILE A 105 0.55 19.70 -10.81
C ILE A 105 -0.67 18.83 -11.13
N ALA A 106 -0.42 17.63 -11.66
CA ALA A 106 -1.45 16.62 -11.86
C ALA A 106 -1.38 15.53 -10.78
N ILE A 107 -2.53 15.16 -10.21
CA ILE A 107 -2.68 14.22 -9.11
C ILE A 107 -3.49 13.02 -9.60
N LYS A 108 -2.84 11.86 -9.76
CA LYS A 108 -3.51 10.61 -10.11
C LYS A 108 -4.13 9.99 -8.87
N ILE A 109 -5.45 10.02 -8.80
CA ILE A 109 -6.23 9.31 -7.77
C ILE A 109 -6.73 7.96 -8.30
N ASN A 110 -7.07 7.03 -7.40
CA ASN A 110 -7.66 5.74 -7.76
C ASN A 110 -9.19 5.80 -7.67
N MET A 111 -9.88 5.74 -8.81
CA MET A 111 -11.34 5.65 -8.88
C MET A 111 -11.79 4.32 -9.50
N ASN A 112 -11.01 3.25 -9.29
CA ASN A 112 -11.16 1.99 -10.03
C ASN A 112 -12.56 1.40 -9.98
N ASN A 113 -13.29 1.57 -8.87
CA ASN A 113 -14.63 1.00 -8.68
C ASN A 113 -15.75 1.90 -9.20
N CYS A 114 -15.44 3.13 -9.62
CA CYS A 114 -16.39 4.07 -10.18
C CYS A 114 -16.57 3.83 -11.69
N TRP A 115 -17.45 2.92 -12.09
CA TRP A 115 -17.67 2.55 -13.49
C TRP A 115 -18.65 3.49 -14.21
N ALA A 116 -18.44 3.70 -15.52
CA ALA A 116 -19.33 4.48 -16.39
C ALA A 116 -20.63 3.72 -16.77
N TYR A 117 -21.40 3.26 -15.79
CA TYR A 117 -22.71 2.63 -15.98
C TYR A 117 -23.85 3.48 -15.41
N GLY A 118 -24.91 3.67 -16.19
CA GLY A 118 -26.04 4.51 -15.80
C GLY A 118 -25.63 5.97 -15.60
N ASN A 119 -26.00 6.57 -14.45
CA ASN A 119 -25.46 7.85 -14.02
C ASN A 119 -24.36 7.61 -12.97
N PRO A 120 -23.07 7.55 -13.37
CA PRO A 120 -22.00 7.17 -12.47
C PRO A 120 -21.74 8.20 -11.37
N TYR A 121 -22.14 9.46 -11.58
CA TYR A 121 -21.88 10.53 -10.62
C TYR A 121 -22.74 10.45 -9.37
N THR A 122 -23.93 9.88 -9.47
CA THR A 122 -24.89 9.77 -8.35
C THR A 122 -24.85 8.43 -7.64
N HIS A 123 -24.02 7.49 -8.11
CA HIS A 123 -23.86 6.21 -7.43
C HIS A 123 -23.08 6.39 -6.13
N GLU A 124 -23.57 5.78 -5.07
CA GLU A 124 -22.95 5.78 -3.74
C GLU A 124 -22.85 4.32 -3.28
N ASP A 125 -21.66 3.93 -2.87
CA ASP A 125 -21.35 2.60 -2.37
C ASP A 125 -20.26 2.68 -1.28
N ASN A 126 -19.85 1.50 -0.80
CA ASN A 126 -18.76 1.32 0.15
C ASN A 126 -17.52 0.70 -0.50
N ASP A 127 -17.44 0.71 -1.83
CA ASP A 127 -16.28 0.22 -2.52
C ASP A 127 -15.13 1.22 -2.27
N ARG A 128 -13.96 0.67 -1.97
CA ARG A 128 -12.79 1.47 -1.61
C ARG A 128 -12.27 2.20 -2.83
N ASP A 129 -12.31 3.52 -2.85
CA ASP A 129 -11.63 4.37 -3.83
C ASP A 129 -10.87 5.49 -3.09
N ALA A 130 -10.30 6.47 -3.79
CA ALA A 130 -9.50 7.53 -3.18
C ALA A 130 -10.23 8.25 -2.03
N SER A 131 -9.56 8.40 -0.88
CA SER A 131 -10.13 9.15 0.25
C SER A 131 -10.17 10.64 -0.05
N PRO A 132 -11.35 11.30 0.02
CA PRO A 132 -11.40 12.76 -0.16
C PRO A 132 -10.60 13.47 0.92
N TYR A 133 -10.46 12.92 2.13
CA TYR A 133 -9.76 13.56 3.24
C TYR A 133 -8.24 13.55 3.08
N VAL A 134 -7.68 12.50 2.47
CA VAL A 134 -6.25 12.44 2.14
C VAL A 134 -5.93 13.38 0.98
N VAL A 135 -6.81 13.45 -0.03
CA VAL A 135 -6.67 14.41 -1.14
C VAL A 135 -6.77 15.84 -0.63
N LYS A 136 -7.70 16.15 0.29
CA LYS A 136 -7.78 17.46 0.94
C LYS A 136 -6.52 17.82 1.70
N ALA A 137 -5.91 16.86 2.43
CA ALA A 137 -4.66 17.10 3.14
C ALA A 137 -3.53 17.50 2.17
N LEU A 138 -3.42 16.83 1.01
CA LEU A 138 -2.49 17.20 -0.05
C LEU A 138 -2.81 18.59 -0.63
N LEU A 139 -4.06 18.89 -0.95
CA LEU A 139 -4.45 20.20 -1.50
C LEU A 139 -4.15 21.34 -0.53
N ARG A 140 -4.43 21.17 0.76
CA ARG A 140 -4.06 22.15 1.80
C ARG A 140 -2.55 22.40 1.84
N GLN A 141 -1.75 21.37 1.66
CA GLN A 141 -0.30 21.48 1.61
C GLN A 141 0.16 22.26 0.36
N LEU A 142 -0.30 21.86 -0.83
CA LEU A 142 0.07 22.54 -2.08
C LEU A 142 -0.39 24.01 -2.10
N ILE A 143 -1.62 24.29 -1.69
CA ILE A 143 -2.20 25.63 -1.82
C ILE A 143 -1.74 26.53 -0.67
N ASN A 144 -1.84 26.08 0.59
CA ASN A 144 -1.61 26.96 1.74
C ASN A 144 -0.14 27.02 2.17
N ILE A 145 0.67 26.00 1.85
CA ILE A 145 2.08 25.94 2.25
C ILE A 145 3.00 26.27 1.08
N VAL A 146 2.78 25.65 -0.09
CA VAL A 146 3.61 25.90 -1.29
C VAL A 146 3.17 27.16 -2.03
N GLY A 147 1.87 27.48 -2.02
CA GLY A 147 1.32 28.63 -2.75
C GLY A 147 1.00 28.32 -4.21
N VAL A 148 0.72 27.05 -4.54
CA VAL A 148 0.23 26.64 -5.86
C VAL A 148 -1.18 27.22 -6.06
N ALA A 149 -1.42 27.84 -7.21
CA ALA A 149 -2.73 28.36 -7.54
C ALA A 149 -3.69 27.17 -7.76
N GLN A 150 -4.96 27.30 -7.37
CA GLN A 150 -5.90 26.17 -7.47
C GLN A 150 -6.10 25.74 -8.93
N GLU A 151 -6.16 26.71 -9.84
CA GLU A 151 -6.26 26.53 -11.29
C GLU A 151 -5.05 25.81 -11.93
N ASP A 152 -3.92 25.72 -11.23
CA ASP A 152 -2.73 24.99 -11.67
C ASP A 152 -2.71 23.54 -11.14
N ILE A 153 -3.73 23.12 -10.40
CA ILE A 153 -3.86 21.77 -9.85
C ILE A 153 -4.95 21.00 -10.59
N ILE A 154 -4.59 19.80 -11.07
CA ILE A 154 -5.52 18.86 -11.68
C ILE A 154 -5.60 17.59 -10.86
N ILE A 155 -6.79 17.21 -10.40
CA ILE A 155 -7.09 15.87 -9.89
C ILE A 155 -7.67 15.05 -11.04
N TYR A 156 -7.12 13.87 -11.31
CA TYR A 156 -7.60 13.08 -12.44
C TYR A 156 -7.66 11.57 -12.22
N ASP A 157 -8.60 10.95 -12.94
CA ASP A 157 -8.55 9.56 -13.39
C ASP A 157 -9.11 9.50 -14.82
N ALA A 158 -8.25 9.25 -15.81
CA ALA A 158 -8.65 9.32 -17.21
C ALA A 158 -9.48 8.10 -17.68
N SER A 159 -9.64 7.08 -16.83
CA SER A 159 -10.38 5.86 -17.15
C SER A 159 -11.68 5.68 -16.38
N ARG A 160 -11.95 6.53 -15.39
CA ARG A 160 -13.09 6.40 -14.48
C ARG A 160 -13.73 7.76 -14.20
N PRO A 161 -15.06 7.86 -14.10
CA PRO A 161 -15.74 9.06 -13.60
C PRO A 161 -15.36 9.39 -12.15
N ILE A 162 -15.32 10.69 -11.81
CA ILE A 162 -15.16 11.16 -10.44
C ILE A 162 -16.56 11.41 -9.84
N PRO A 163 -17.01 10.60 -8.87
CA PRO A 163 -18.38 10.63 -8.37
C PRO A 163 -18.67 11.81 -7.43
N ASN A 164 -19.95 12.14 -7.26
CA ASN A 164 -20.40 13.23 -6.39
C ASN A 164 -19.97 13.05 -4.94
N TRP A 165 -19.98 11.81 -4.43
CA TRP A 165 -19.61 11.54 -3.04
C TRP A 165 -18.17 11.96 -2.73
N PHE A 166 -17.27 11.91 -3.72
CA PHE A 166 -15.91 12.40 -3.61
C PHE A 166 -15.85 13.91 -3.88
N TYR A 167 -16.34 14.34 -5.04
CA TYR A 167 -16.26 15.73 -5.48
C TYR A 167 -16.87 16.70 -4.46
N ASN A 168 -18.03 16.38 -3.90
CA ASN A 168 -18.73 17.23 -2.94
C ASN A 168 -18.02 17.36 -1.58
N GLN A 169 -17.04 16.49 -1.28
CA GLN A 169 -16.22 16.61 -0.07
C GLN A 169 -15.00 17.52 -0.29
N VAL A 170 -14.50 17.57 -1.54
CA VAL A 170 -13.25 18.27 -1.90
C VAL A 170 -13.54 19.67 -2.47
N ALA A 171 -14.35 19.76 -3.53
CA ALA A 171 -14.55 20.98 -4.32
C ALA A 171 -15.06 22.20 -3.53
N PRO A 172 -15.93 22.08 -2.49
CA PRO A 172 -16.36 23.26 -1.74
C PRO A 172 -15.23 24.03 -1.04
N GLU A 173 -14.12 23.35 -0.72
CA GLU A 173 -12.93 23.98 -0.14
C GLU A 173 -11.94 24.43 -1.22
N PHE A 174 -11.98 23.80 -2.39
CA PHE A 174 -11.06 24.01 -3.51
C PHE A 174 -11.82 24.19 -4.83
N PRO A 175 -12.59 25.29 -4.97
CA PRO A 175 -13.53 25.45 -6.08
C PRO A 175 -12.88 25.63 -7.45
N ASP A 176 -11.61 26.05 -7.48
CA ASP A 176 -10.90 26.37 -8.72
C ASP A 176 -9.93 25.24 -9.13
N VAL A 177 -9.88 24.13 -8.38
CA VAL A 177 -9.13 22.92 -8.76
C VAL A 177 -9.85 22.18 -9.88
N HIS A 178 -9.10 21.73 -10.88
CA HIS A 178 -9.64 20.98 -12.00
C HIS A 178 -9.86 19.51 -11.65
N PHE A 179 -11.07 18.99 -11.88
CA PHE A 179 -11.39 17.55 -11.74
C PHE A 179 -11.59 16.95 -13.12
N VAL A 180 -10.61 16.20 -13.60
CA VAL A 180 -10.61 15.62 -14.96
C VAL A 180 -10.90 14.13 -14.90
N ASP A 181 -11.94 13.69 -15.58
CA ASP A 181 -12.37 12.29 -15.59
C ASP A 181 -12.68 11.76 -17.00
N ALA A 182 -12.97 10.46 -17.12
CA ALA A 182 -13.23 9.83 -18.42
C ALA A 182 -14.44 10.39 -19.18
N GLU A 183 -15.40 11.00 -18.48
CA GLU A 183 -16.75 11.25 -18.99
C GLU A 183 -17.09 12.75 -19.10
N GLY A 184 -16.61 13.60 -18.17
CA GLY A 184 -16.89 15.05 -18.10
C GLY A 184 -18.38 15.38 -18.06
N GLY A 185 -19.18 14.48 -17.48
CA GLY A 185 -20.63 14.40 -17.63
C GLY A 185 -21.42 15.05 -16.49
N ALA A 186 -20.76 15.70 -15.52
CA ALA A 186 -21.43 16.37 -14.42
C ALA A 186 -20.74 17.68 -14.03
N THR A 187 -21.47 18.58 -13.39
CA THR A 187 -21.01 19.94 -13.06
C THR A 187 -19.69 19.93 -12.30
N GLY A 188 -18.68 20.61 -12.83
CA GLY A 188 -17.35 20.69 -12.22
C GLY A 188 -16.42 19.51 -12.53
N ARG A 189 -16.85 18.56 -13.39
CA ARG A 189 -15.97 17.53 -13.96
C ARG A 189 -15.70 17.84 -15.43
N GLU A 190 -14.44 17.82 -15.78
CA GLU A 190 -13.93 18.02 -17.13
C GLU A 190 -13.67 16.67 -17.78
N LYS A 191 -13.98 16.56 -19.08
CA LYS A 191 -13.66 15.35 -19.83
C LYS A 191 -12.18 15.33 -20.15
N VAL A 192 -11.53 14.19 -19.96
CA VAL A 192 -10.15 13.97 -20.38
C VAL A 192 -9.97 14.25 -21.87
N VAL A 193 -8.89 14.95 -22.22
CA VAL A 193 -8.55 15.33 -23.60
C VAL A 193 -7.26 14.65 -24.02
N ALA A 194 -7.27 14.01 -25.19
CA ALA A 194 -6.10 13.36 -25.78
C ALA A 194 -4.98 14.34 -26.14
N SER A 195 -3.74 13.98 -25.82
CA SER A 195 -2.54 14.68 -26.31
C SER A 195 -2.05 14.06 -27.63
N ASN A 196 -0.87 14.48 -28.09
CA ASN A 196 -0.14 13.83 -29.19
C ASN A 196 0.98 12.88 -28.70
N LYS A 197 1.16 12.72 -27.38
CA LYS A 197 2.13 11.80 -26.79
C LYS A 197 1.52 10.42 -26.58
N LYS A 198 2.38 9.40 -26.59
CA LYS A 198 1.98 7.99 -26.52
C LYS A 198 2.90 7.23 -25.58
N ILE A 199 2.37 6.15 -25.02
CA ILE A 199 3.12 5.09 -24.38
C ILE A 199 3.12 3.85 -25.27
N TYR A 200 4.26 3.18 -25.34
CA TYR A 200 4.49 1.93 -26.09
C TYR A 200 4.77 0.80 -25.09
N PHE A 201 3.81 -0.10 -24.92
CA PHE A 201 3.98 -1.25 -24.04
C PHE A 201 4.74 -2.38 -24.74
N VAL A 202 5.46 -3.19 -23.97
CA VAL A 202 6.27 -4.32 -24.48
C VAL A 202 5.44 -5.35 -25.27
N ASP A 203 4.17 -5.53 -24.93
CA ASP A 203 3.24 -6.42 -25.66
C ASP A 203 2.86 -5.90 -27.06
N GLY A 204 3.31 -4.71 -27.43
CA GLY A 204 3.01 -4.02 -28.69
C GLY A 204 1.79 -3.11 -28.62
N THR A 205 1.13 -3.02 -27.46
CA THR A 205 0.00 -2.14 -27.25
C THR A 205 0.48 -0.68 -27.17
N ILE A 206 -0.21 0.24 -27.87
CA ILE A 206 0.15 1.66 -27.91
C ILE A 206 -1.02 2.50 -27.44
N ARG A 207 -0.82 3.38 -26.46
CA ARG A 207 -1.89 4.21 -25.87
C ARG A 207 -1.57 5.69 -25.90
N THR A 208 -2.60 6.53 -25.99
CA THR A 208 -2.48 7.99 -26.07
C THR A 208 -2.54 8.58 -24.67
N LEU A 209 -1.56 9.40 -24.31
CA LEU A 209 -1.55 10.08 -23.01
C LEU A 209 -2.50 11.27 -22.98
N PRO A 210 -3.10 11.61 -21.84
CA PRO A 210 -3.98 12.77 -21.73
C PRO A 210 -3.20 14.08 -21.53
N THR A 211 -3.77 15.18 -22.00
CA THR A 211 -3.18 16.54 -21.89
C THR A 211 -2.94 16.97 -20.45
N CYS A 212 -3.87 16.65 -19.52
CA CYS A 212 -3.70 16.93 -18.10
C CYS A 212 -2.44 16.27 -17.51
N VAL A 213 -1.98 15.17 -18.11
CA VAL A 213 -0.70 14.55 -17.76
C VAL A 213 0.41 15.22 -18.54
N THR A 214 0.38 15.24 -19.87
CA THR A 214 1.52 15.71 -20.67
C THR A 214 1.88 17.19 -20.48
N GLU A 215 0.90 18.03 -20.14
CA GLU A 215 1.11 19.46 -19.88
C GLU A 215 1.43 19.79 -18.42
N ALA A 216 1.35 18.81 -17.51
CA ALA A 216 1.77 19.00 -16.12
C ALA A 216 3.29 19.01 -16.00
N ASP A 217 3.82 19.91 -15.17
CA ASP A 217 5.23 19.97 -14.80
C ASP A 217 5.60 18.90 -13.77
N TYR A 218 4.65 18.56 -12.89
CA TYR A 218 4.81 17.57 -11.84
C TYR A 218 3.60 16.64 -11.78
N LEU A 219 3.87 15.35 -11.54
CA LEU A 219 2.84 14.37 -11.21
C LEU A 219 2.93 13.95 -9.73
N ILE A 220 1.79 13.76 -9.08
CA ILE A 220 1.69 13.11 -7.77
C ILE A 220 0.84 11.86 -7.94
N ASN A 221 1.36 10.71 -7.52
CA ASN A 221 0.67 9.43 -7.60
C ASN A 221 0.07 9.07 -6.23
N MET A 222 -1.25 8.86 -6.17
CA MET A 222 -1.96 8.49 -4.93
C MET A 222 -2.56 7.07 -5.00
N PRO A 223 -1.73 6.02 -4.87
CA PRO A 223 -2.22 4.64 -4.82
C PRO A 223 -2.95 4.32 -3.52
N LEU A 224 -3.62 3.17 -3.49
CA LEU A 224 -4.34 2.66 -2.33
C LEU A 224 -3.66 1.40 -1.79
N LEU A 225 -3.77 1.13 -0.49
CA LEU A 225 -3.33 -0.14 0.09
C LEU A 225 -4.36 -1.24 -0.21
N LYS A 226 -4.28 -1.84 -1.40
CA LYS A 226 -5.34 -2.72 -1.94
C LYS A 226 -4.84 -4.09 -2.42
N MET A 227 -5.59 -5.13 -2.04
CA MET A 227 -5.63 -6.41 -2.76
C MET A 227 -6.39 -6.29 -4.09
N HIS A 228 -6.20 -7.26 -4.97
CA HIS A 228 -6.89 -7.34 -6.26
C HIS A 228 -7.37 -8.77 -6.54
N PRO A 229 -8.62 -8.98 -7.01
CA PRO A 229 -9.20 -10.31 -7.14
C PRO A 229 -8.54 -11.15 -8.25
N ILE A 230 -8.07 -10.51 -9.33
CA ILE A 230 -7.35 -11.23 -10.40
C ILE A 230 -6.06 -11.81 -9.82
N ASN A 231 -6.03 -13.14 -9.79
CA ASN A 231 -4.99 -13.97 -9.21
C ASN A 231 -4.59 -13.60 -7.77
N ASN A 232 -5.44 -12.94 -6.97
CA ASN A 232 -5.07 -12.42 -5.63
C ASN A 232 -3.83 -11.49 -5.64
N GLY A 233 -3.68 -10.65 -6.67
CA GLY A 233 -2.60 -9.67 -6.74
C GLY A 233 -2.84 -8.43 -5.87
N VAL A 234 -2.11 -7.35 -6.16
CA VAL A 234 -2.22 -6.06 -5.46
C VAL A 234 -2.52 -4.90 -6.42
N THR A 235 -3.02 -3.78 -5.88
CA THR A 235 -3.20 -2.51 -6.59
C THR A 235 -2.46 -1.42 -5.83
N LEU A 236 -1.20 -1.18 -6.18
CA LEU A 236 -0.32 -0.19 -5.54
C LEU A 236 0.08 0.92 -6.54
N SER A 237 1.21 1.60 -6.35
CA SER A 237 1.64 2.77 -7.13
C SER A 237 1.76 2.50 -8.63
N GLY A 238 2.42 1.42 -9.03
CA GLY A 238 2.59 1.07 -10.45
C GLY A 238 1.24 0.78 -11.13
N LYS A 239 0.34 0.08 -10.41
CA LYS A 239 -0.99 -0.25 -10.94
C LYS A 239 -1.95 0.94 -10.90
N ASN A 240 -1.77 1.91 -10.00
CA ASN A 240 -2.61 3.11 -9.96
C ASN A 240 -2.48 3.99 -11.21
N MET A 241 -1.36 3.86 -11.93
CA MET A 241 -1.15 4.51 -13.22
C MET A 241 -1.95 3.89 -14.36
N PHE A 242 -2.61 2.74 -14.14
CA PHE A 242 -3.54 2.20 -15.13
C PHE A 242 -4.66 3.21 -15.38
N GLY A 243 -4.99 3.40 -16.65
CA GLY A 243 -5.92 4.44 -17.06
C GLY A 243 -5.31 5.83 -17.12
N THR A 244 -3.98 5.96 -17.08
CA THR A 244 -3.26 7.19 -17.46
C THR A 244 -3.12 7.29 -19.00
N TRP A 245 -4.22 7.03 -19.70
CA TRP A 245 -4.33 7.08 -21.16
C TRP A 245 -5.81 7.19 -21.57
N ILE A 246 -6.06 7.43 -22.86
CA ILE A 246 -7.40 7.74 -23.39
C ILE A 246 -8.20 6.48 -23.72
N GLU A 247 -7.55 5.47 -24.27
CA GLU A 247 -8.22 4.25 -24.74
C GLU A 247 -8.60 3.30 -23.57
N PRO A 248 -9.42 2.26 -23.81
CA PRO A 248 -9.84 1.33 -22.77
C PRO A 248 -8.66 0.66 -22.04
N VAL A 249 -8.84 0.41 -20.74
CA VAL A 249 -7.82 -0.23 -19.88
C VAL A 249 -7.78 -1.74 -20.12
N GLU A 250 -8.90 -2.31 -20.54
CA GLU A 250 -9.12 -3.75 -20.74
C GLU A 250 -8.14 -4.37 -21.73
N ASP A 251 -7.65 -3.58 -22.68
CA ASP A 251 -6.72 -4.04 -23.70
C ASP A 251 -5.32 -4.39 -23.14
N ILE A 252 -4.96 -3.90 -21.94
CA ILE A 252 -3.69 -4.22 -21.25
C ILE A 252 -3.87 -5.41 -20.28
N HIS A 253 -5.09 -5.92 -20.08
CA HIS A 253 -5.34 -6.95 -19.06
C HIS A 253 -4.57 -8.25 -19.31
N GLU A 254 -4.50 -8.72 -20.56
CA GLU A 254 -3.73 -9.93 -20.90
C GLU A 254 -2.23 -9.75 -20.59
N TYR A 255 -1.68 -8.57 -20.90
CA TYR A 255 -0.30 -8.22 -20.58
C TYR A 255 -0.07 -8.10 -19.06
N HIS A 256 -1.00 -7.48 -18.33
CA HIS A 256 -0.94 -7.41 -16.86
C HIS A 256 -0.99 -8.79 -16.21
N GLU A 257 -1.88 -9.69 -16.66
CA GLU A 257 -1.95 -11.06 -16.16
C GLU A 257 -0.67 -11.85 -16.46
N SER A 258 -0.12 -11.71 -17.67
CA SER A 258 1.16 -12.31 -18.04
C SER A 258 2.32 -11.77 -17.18
N GLY A 259 2.32 -10.47 -16.88
CA GLY A 259 3.30 -9.81 -16.02
C GLY A 259 3.22 -10.19 -14.54
N GLN A 260 2.20 -10.95 -14.12
CA GLN A 260 2.16 -11.60 -12.82
C GLN A 260 2.91 -12.94 -12.79
N ILE A 261 3.57 -13.34 -13.89
CA ILE A 261 4.46 -14.50 -13.93
C ILE A 261 5.90 -13.97 -13.81
N MET A 262 6.65 -14.50 -12.83
CA MET A 262 8.03 -14.07 -12.60
C MET A 262 8.88 -14.15 -13.87
N GLY A 263 9.56 -13.05 -14.19
CA GLY A 263 10.44 -12.92 -15.36
C GLY A 263 9.74 -12.50 -16.65
N ASN A 264 8.40 -12.53 -16.73
CA ASN A 264 7.69 -11.93 -17.86
C ASN A 264 7.65 -10.41 -17.72
N PRO A 265 7.76 -9.63 -18.81
CA PRO A 265 7.57 -8.18 -18.76
C PRO A 265 6.21 -7.81 -18.15
N ALA A 266 6.17 -6.67 -17.47
CA ALA A 266 5.01 -6.18 -16.75
C ALA A 266 4.72 -4.70 -17.08
N PRO A 267 3.46 -4.33 -17.39
CA PRO A 267 3.08 -2.98 -17.84
C PRO A 267 3.35 -1.89 -16.80
N GLN A 268 3.42 -2.24 -15.52
CA GLN A 268 3.77 -1.30 -14.46
C GLN A 268 5.18 -0.72 -14.67
N VAL A 269 6.12 -1.52 -15.19
CA VAL A 269 7.49 -1.02 -15.44
C VAL A 269 7.49 -0.04 -16.61
N ASP A 270 6.72 -0.30 -17.68
CA ASP A 270 6.51 0.66 -18.77
C ASP A 270 6.00 2.00 -18.24
N LEU A 271 4.99 1.97 -17.36
CA LEU A 271 4.38 3.17 -16.76
C LEU A 271 5.34 3.93 -15.83
N LEU A 272 6.12 3.21 -15.01
CA LEU A 272 7.11 3.80 -14.12
C LEU A 272 8.32 4.35 -14.88
N ALA A 273 8.64 3.81 -16.05
CA ALA A 273 9.78 4.23 -16.87
C ALA A 273 9.46 5.40 -17.81
N HIS A 274 8.20 5.61 -18.19
CA HIS A 274 7.82 6.64 -19.15
C HIS A 274 8.10 8.06 -18.63
N GLU A 275 8.72 8.91 -19.47
CA GLU A 275 9.11 10.30 -19.17
C GLU A 275 7.94 11.16 -18.65
N GLN A 276 6.74 10.98 -19.21
CA GLN A 276 5.55 11.77 -18.89
C GLN A 276 4.73 11.16 -17.74
N ILE A 277 5.12 10.01 -17.20
CA ILE A 277 4.38 9.35 -16.12
C ILE A 277 5.32 9.19 -14.92
N GLY A 278 6.04 8.07 -14.83
CA GLY A 278 6.98 7.85 -13.72
C GLY A 278 8.15 8.84 -13.74
N GLY A 279 8.66 9.19 -14.93
CA GLY A 279 9.74 10.15 -15.09
C GLY A 279 9.46 11.50 -14.44
N LYS A 280 8.22 12.00 -14.51
CA LYS A 280 7.83 13.27 -13.87
C LYS A 280 7.02 13.14 -12.57
N THR A 281 6.99 11.95 -11.97
CA THR A 281 6.35 11.77 -10.66
C THR A 281 7.23 12.36 -9.56
N LEU A 282 6.76 13.44 -8.94
CA LEU A 282 7.43 14.15 -7.84
C LEU A 282 7.35 13.36 -6.53
N LEU A 283 6.18 12.77 -6.25
CA LEU A 283 5.85 12.18 -4.96
C LEU A 283 4.80 11.06 -5.11
N TYR A 284 5.02 9.98 -4.37
CA TYR A 284 4.07 8.88 -4.20
C TYR A 284 3.46 8.94 -2.80
N ILE A 285 2.13 8.88 -2.71
CA ILE A 285 1.37 8.96 -1.45
C ILE A 285 0.40 7.78 -1.37
N GLY A 286 0.79 6.71 -0.68
CA GLY A 286 -0.08 5.56 -0.46
C GLY A 286 -1.17 5.85 0.57
N ASP A 287 -2.42 5.78 0.15
CA ASP A 287 -3.59 5.91 1.02
C ASP A 287 -4.04 4.53 1.54
N GLY A 288 -3.62 4.25 2.78
CA GLY A 288 -4.02 3.09 3.56
C GLY A 288 -4.93 3.46 4.73
N THR A 289 -5.71 4.55 4.65
CA THR A 289 -6.70 4.87 5.71
C THR A 289 -7.71 3.73 5.87
N TYR A 290 -8.16 3.18 4.75
CA TYR A 290 -8.88 1.91 4.65
C TYR A 290 -8.18 0.99 3.63
N GLY A 291 -7.65 -0.15 4.08
CA GLY A 291 -7.08 -1.18 3.22
C GLY A 291 -8.10 -2.22 2.77
N THR A 292 -7.74 -3.03 1.77
CA THR A 292 -8.53 -4.21 1.34
C THR A 292 -7.70 -5.48 1.42
N LEU A 293 -8.29 -6.58 1.89
CA LEU A 293 -7.58 -7.85 2.15
C LEU A 293 -8.02 -9.02 1.26
N LYS A 294 -8.98 -8.82 0.36
CA LYS A 294 -9.55 -9.92 -0.44
C LYS A 294 -9.76 -9.57 -1.91
N ASP A 295 -10.24 -8.36 -2.16
CA ASP A 295 -10.54 -7.87 -3.50
C ASP A 295 -10.16 -6.38 -3.61
N HIS A 296 -10.51 -5.74 -4.73
CA HIS A 296 -10.18 -4.34 -4.99
C HIS A 296 -11.20 -3.33 -4.42
N LYS A 297 -12.17 -3.76 -3.62
CA LYS A 297 -13.33 -2.93 -3.23
C LYS A 297 -13.70 -3.01 -1.75
N THR A 298 -13.69 -4.19 -1.16
CA THR A 298 -14.16 -4.45 0.19
C THR A 298 -13.11 -3.99 1.19
N ILE A 299 -13.38 -2.89 1.88
CA ILE A 299 -12.57 -2.44 3.01
C ILE A 299 -12.51 -3.51 4.10
N ALA A 300 -11.36 -3.65 4.74
CA ALA A 300 -11.12 -4.67 5.74
C ALA A 300 -10.32 -4.13 6.92
N LYS A 301 -10.57 -4.72 8.09
CA LYS A 301 -9.79 -4.49 9.30
C LYS A 301 -8.55 -5.38 9.29
N PHE A 302 -7.45 -4.81 9.74
CA PHE A 302 -6.16 -5.47 9.82
C PHE A 302 -6.00 -6.05 11.23
N GLN A 303 -5.50 -7.28 11.32
CA GLN A 303 -5.38 -7.99 12.59
C GLN A 303 -4.01 -7.80 13.23
N THR A 304 -2.97 -7.68 12.41
CA THR A 304 -1.58 -7.59 12.87
C THR A 304 -1.40 -6.35 13.74
N TYR A 305 -0.56 -6.48 14.77
CA TYR A 305 -0.13 -5.32 15.54
C TYR A 305 0.49 -4.26 14.61
N PRO A 306 0.15 -2.96 14.73
CA PRO A 306 -0.57 -2.31 15.82
C PRO A 306 -2.08 -2.12 15.57
N PHE A 307 -2.62 -2.64 14.46
CA PHE A 307 -3.99 -2.40 14.02
C PHE A 307 -5.01 -3.06 14.93
N ASN A 308 -4.70 -4.26 15.44
CA ASN A 308 -5.48 -4.95 16.48
C ASN A 308 -7.00 -4.99 16.19
N ASN A 309 -7.37 -5.46 14.99
CA ASN A 309 -8.74 -5.50 14.50
C ASN A 309 -9.37 -4.10 14.31
N ASP A 310 -8.59 -3.19 13.73
CA ASP A 310 -9.04 -1.87 13.29
C ASP A 310 -8.71 -1.62 11.82
N TRP A 311 -9.18 -0.51 11.27
CA TRP A 311 -8.76 -0.08 9.94
C TRP A 311 -7.25 0.18 9.91
N SER A 312 -6.66 0.04 8.72
CA SER A 312 -5.22 0.21 8.57
C SER A 312 -4.74 1.62 8.92
N ASN A 313 -5.58 2.67 8.85
CA ASN A 313 -5.28 3.99 9.45
C ASN A 313 -3.89 4.54 9.08
N SER A 314 -3.45 4.29 7.85
CA SER A 314 -2.05 4.45 7.42
C SER A 314 -1.91 5.38 6.23
N LEU A 315 -0.83 6.15 6.19
CA LEU A 315 -0.33 6.85 5.01
C LEU A 315 1.11 6.45 4.73
N PHE A 316 1.47 6.34 3.45
CA PHE A 316 2.81 6.00 2.99
C PHE A 316 3.36 7.10 2.08
N PHE A 317 4.63 7.48 2.23
CA PHE A 317 5.27 8.54 1.44
C PHE A 317 6.63 8.10 0.91
N SER A 318 6.90 8.36 -0.36
CA SER A 318 8.19 8.04 -1.00
C SER A 318 8.42 8.86 -2.27
N GLN A 319 9.69 9.00 -2.67
CA GLN A 319 10.08 9.39 -4.04
C GLN A 319 10.61 8.19 -4.85
N ASP A 320 10.78 7.04 -4.21
CA ASP A 320 11.17 5.77 -4.82
C ASP A 320 9.91 4.91 -5.06
N PRO A 321 9.50 4.71 -6.34
CA PRO A 321 8.28 3.97 -6.68
C PRO A 321 8.36 2.49 -6.33
N VAL A 322 9.57 1.91 -6.38
CA VAL A 322 9.76 0.48 -6.13
C VAL A 322 9.73 0.24 -4.62
N ALA A 323 10.39 1.10 -3.84
CA ALA A 323 10.44 0.97 -2.40
C ALA A 323 9.05 1.12 -1.76
N ILE A 324 8.24 2.11 -2.17
CA ILE A 324 6.91 2.31 -1.56
C ILE A 324 5.98 1.13 -1.80
N ASP A 325 6.00 0.57 -3.00
CA ASP A 325 5.19 -0.58 -3.34
C ASP A 325 5.70 -1.86 -2.67
N SER A 326 7.01 -1.98 -2.45
CA SER A 326 7.60 -3.08 -1.65
C SER A 326 7.08 -3.04 -0.21
N VAL A 327 7.11 -1.86 0.42
CA VAL A 327 6.59 -1.68 1.78
C VAL A 327 5.08 -1.91 1.83
N MET A 328 4.30 -1.30 0.93
CA MET A 328 2.85 -1.51 0.93
C MET A 328 2.47 -2.97 0.64
N PHE A 329 3.23 -3.66 -0.21
CA PHE A 329 3.07 -5.10 -0.44
C PHE A 329 3.32 -5.89 0.84
N ASP A 330 4.39 -5.57 1.58
CA ASP A 330 4.73 -6.22 2.84
C ASP A 330 3.59 -6.13 3.88
N PHE A 331 2.94 -4.96 4.00
CA PHE A 331 1.74 -4.79 4.84
C PHE A 331 0.57 -5.68 4.40
N LEU A 332 0.32 -5.79 3.09
CA LEU A 332 -0.71 -6.70 2.57
C LEU A 332 -0.30 -8.17 2.74
N ASN A 333 0.99 -8.49 2.64
CA ASN A 333 1.51 -9.84 2.77
C ASN A 333 1.37 -10.37 4.20
N ALA A 334 1.61 -9.53 5.21
CA ALA A 334 1.36 -9.90 6.60
C ALA A 334 -0.12 -10.21 6.91
N GLU A 335 -1.07 -9.67 6.13
CA GLU A 335 -2.50 -9.80 6.41
C GLU A 335 -3.23 -10.78 5.50
N ALA A 336 -2.87 -10.83 4.21
CA ALA A 336 -3.69 -11.44 3.16
C ALA A 336 -2.92 -12.36 2.18
N ASN A 337 -1.59 -12.46 2.30
CA ASN A 337 -0.75 -13.33 1.47
C ASN A 337 -1.09 -13.23 -0.04
N PRO A 338 -0.88 -12.07 -0.68
CA PRO A 338 -1.06 -11.89 -2.11
C PRO A 338 -0.18 -12.86 -2.90
N ILE A 339 -0.52 -13.12 -4.16
CA ILE A 339 0.34 -13.96 -4.98
C ILE A 339 1.73 -13.32 -5.13
N GLU A 340 2.72 -14.19 -5.07
CA GLU A 340 4.13 -13.86 -5.26
C GLU A 340 4.34 -13.07 -6.56
N GLY A 341 3.75 -13.54 -7.66
CA GLY A 341 3.88 -12.91 -8.96
C GLY A 341 3.40 -11.46 -9.07
N SER A 342 2.58 -10.99 -8.12
CA SER A 342 2.13 -9.59 -8.11
C SER A 342 3.23 -8.58 -7.76
N GLN A 343 4.40 -9.04 -7.29
CA GLN A 343 5.58 -8.21 -7.08
C GLN A 343 6.62 -8.29 -8.22
N ASN A 344 6.37 -9.09 -9.27
CA ASN A 344 7.31 -9.27 -10.40
C ASN A 344 7.75 -7.94 -11.04
N TYR A 345 6.85 -6.97 -11.14
CA TYR A 345 7.21 -5.66 -11.67
C TYR A 345 8.18 -4.89 -10.77
N LEU A 346 8.21 -5.14 -9.46
CA LEU A 346 9.17 -4.54 -8.53
C LEU A 346 10.58 -5.06 -8.81
N HIS A 347 10.71 -6.37 -9.08
CA HIS A 347 11.98 -6.96 -9.52
C HIS A 347 12.48 -6.35 -10.80
N GLN A 348 11.63 -6.26 -11.82
CA GLN A 348 12.02 -5.72 -13.11
C GLN A 348 12.22 -4.20 -13.10
N ALA A 349 11.51 -3.46 -12.25
CA ALA A 349 11.79 -2.04 -12.07
C ALA A 349 13.10 -1.81 -11.31
N ALA A 350 13.42 -2.65 -10.33
CA ALA A 350 14.66 -2.60 -9.58
C ALA A 350 15.87 -3.00 -10.44
N GLU A 351 15.77 -4.08 -11.21
CA GLU A 351 16.81 -4.59 -12.10
C GLU A 351 16.24 -4.87 -13.50
N PRO A 352 16.14 -3.82 -14.36
CA PRO A 352 15.51 -3.95 -15.66
C PRO A 352 16.22 -4.91 -16.60
N PRO A 353 15.49 -5.86 -17.23
CA PRO A 353 16.04 -6.69 -18.27
C PRO A 353 16.45 -5.82 -19.47
N ALA A 354 17.66 -6.03 -19.96
CA ALA A 354 18.20 -5.27 -21.09
C ALA A 354 17.29 -5.40 -22.33
N SER A 355 17.17 -4.31 -23.09
CA SER A 355 16.46 -4.28 -24.37
C SER A 355 14.99 -4.73 -24.32
N THR A 356 14.32 -4.53 -23.18
CA THR A 356 12.93 -4.96 -22.98
C THR A 356 11.96 -3.79 -22.99
N TYR A 357 12.15 -2.83 -22.08
CA TYR A 357 11.22 -1.71 -21.89
C TYR A 357 11.67 -0.47 -22.66
N ASP A 358 10.85 0.00 -23.59
CA ASP A 358 11.02 1.25 -24.35
C ASP A 358 9.65 1.94 -24.43
N PRO A 359 9.20 2.60 -23.33
CA PRO A 359 7.87 3.17 -23.26
C PRO A 359 7.68 4.39 -24.17
N GLU A 360 8.76 4.98 -24.69
CA GLU A 360 8.72 6.12 -25.61
C GLU A 360 8.71 5.69 -27.09
N GLY A 361 9.14 4.46 -27.39
CA GLY A 361 9.23 3.91 -28.74
C GLY A 361 10.34 4.56 -29.57
N ASP A 362 11.43 4.98 -28.93
CA ASP A 362 12.54 5.73 -29.53
C ASP A 362 13.85 4.92 -29.63
N GLU A 363 13.79 3.62 -29.35
CA GLU A 363 14.91 2.67 -29.29
C GLU A 363 15.87 2.89 -28.10
N LEU A 364 15.52 3.75 -27.13
CA LEU A 364 16.26 3.94 -25.88
C LEU A 364 15.65 3.13 -24.73
N TYR A 365 16.09 1.89 -24.63
CA TYR A 365 15.61 0.98 -23.61
C TYR A 365 16.02 1.39 -22.18
N LEU A 366 15.09 1.18 -21.24
CA LEU A 366 15.35 1.27 -19.81
C LEU A 366 16.54 0.37 -19.45
N SER A 367 17.56 0.99 -18.86
CA SER A 367 18.83 0.34 -18.51
C SER A 367 19.31 0.66 -17.10
N LYS A 368 18.56 1.50 -16.37
CA LYS A 368 18.85 1.91 -15.00
C LYS A 368 17.71 1.48 -14.11
N SER A 369 18.05 1.12 -12.88
CA SER A 369 17.08 0.88 -11.82
C SER A 369 16.15 2.08 -11.63
N LEU A 370 14.87 1.80 -11.42
CA LEU A 370 13.85 2.79 -11.07
C LEU A 370 13.70 2.97 -9.55
N GLY A 371 14.36 2.13 -8.75
CA GLY A 371 14.25 2.13 -7.30
C GLY A 371 14.74 0.84 -6.66
N VAL A 372 14.65 0.74 -5.34
CA VAL A 372 15.05 -0.46 -4.58
C VAL A 372 13.85 -1.34 -4.24
N HIS A 373 13.99 -2.65 -4.44
CA HIS A 373 13.07 -3.66 -3.94
C HIS A 373 13.74 -4.51 -2.86
N GLU A 374 13.05 -4.73 -1.75
CA GLU A 374 13.37 -5.76 -0.75
C GLU A 374 12.13 -6.05 0.10
N HIS A 375 12.20 -7.12 0.89
CA HIS A 375 11.16 -7.49 1.85
C HIS A 375 11.65 -7.34 3.29
N TRP A 376 10.72 -6.96 4.16
CA TRP A 376 10.99 -6.82 5.58
C TRP A 376 11.26 -8.15 6.30
N ASP A 377 11.91 -8.03 7.46
CA ASP A 377 11.97 -9.07 8.47
C ASP A 377 10.78 -8.95 9.42
N ALA A 378 9.76 -9.80 9.22
CA ALA A 378 8.54 -9.75 10.01
C ALA A 378 8.75 -10.06 11.51
N SER A 379 9.90 -10.63 11.90
CA SER A 379 10.25 -10.89 13.31
C SER A 379 10.73 -9.65 14.07
N VAL A 380 11.03 -8.57 13.35
CA VAL A 380 11.44 -7.29 13.94
C VAL A 380 10.20 -6.42 14.19
N ASP A 381 10.22 -5.61 15.26
CA ASP A 381 9.16 -4.66 15.62
C ASP A 381 8.73 -3.81 14.41
N ILE A 382 7.43 -3.72 14.15
CA ILE A 382 6.87 -3.05 12.96
C ILE A 382 7.21 -1.57 12.85
N PHE A 383 7.53 -0.90 13.96
CA PHE A 383 7.97 0.49 13.96
C PHE A 383 9.50 0.64 13.87
N SER A 384 10.26 -0.46 13.83
CA SER A 384 11.70 -0.40 13.77
C SER A 384 12.19 -0.21 12.32
N PRO A 385 13.15 0.71 12.07
CA PRO A 385 13.83 0.79 10.79
C PRO A 385 14.61 -0.50 10.44
N ASP A 386 15.00 -1.29 11.46
CA ASP A 386 15.76 -2.54 11.29
C ASP A 386 14.95 -3.68 10.65
N ARG A 387 13.67 -3.43 10.30
CA ARG A 387 12.88 -4.33 9.46
C ARG A 387 13.48 -4.50 8.07
N TYR A 388 14.15 -3.47 7.59
CA TYR A 388 14.75 -3.38 6.26
C TYR A 388 16.28 -3.32 6.38
N SER A 389 16.99 -3.48 5.26
CA SER A 389 18.46 -3.50 5.29
C SER A 389 19.05 -2.11 5.56
N GLY A 390 18.27 -1.08 5.25
CA GLY A 390 18.62 0.33 5.47
C GLY A 390 19.59 0.89 4.43
N PRO A 391 19.78 2.21 4.43
CA PRO A 391 20.54 2.92 3.39
C PRO A 391 22.02 2.53 3.34
N SER A 392 22.60 2.06 4.45
CA SER A 392 24.01 1.62 4.49
C SER A 392 24.28 0.33 3.70
N GLN A 393 23.22 -0.43 3.40
CA GLN A 393 23.28 -1.68 2.64
C GLN A 393 22.55 -1.57 1.31
N ASN A 394 22.33 -0.34 0.81
CA ASN A 394 21.61 -0.08 -0.44
C ASN A 394 20.14 -0.57 -0.40
N GLY A 395 19.56 -0.73 0.80
CA GLY A 395 18.17 -1.14 1.02
C GLY A 395 17.21 0.04 1.27
N ILE A 396 15.97 -0.29 1.61
CA ILE A 396 14.90 0.64 1.94
C ILE A 396 15.24 1.37 3.26
N ASP A 397 15.18 2.70 3.22
CA ASP A 397 15.32 3.57 4.38
C ASP A 397 13.95 3.78 5.03
N PHE A 398 13.52 2.79 5.82
CA PHE A 398 12.19 2.79 6.41
C PHE A 398 12.09 3.70 7.64
N VAL A 399 11.06 4.55 7.66
CA VAL A 399 10.75 5.44 8.79
C VAL A 399 9.30 5.23 9.21
N ALA A 400 9.08 4.73 10.42
CA ALA A 400 7.74 4.56 10.97
C ALA A 400 7.41 5.66 11.99
N ILE A 401 6.18 6.19 11.91
CA ILE A 401 5.62 7.18 12.84
C ILE A 401 4.29 6.64 13.38
N GLY A 402 4.05 6.85 14.67
CA GLY A 402 2.79 6.46 15.32
C GLY A 402 2.94 5.41 16.42
N LYS A 403 4.17 4.99 16.76
CA LYS A 403 4.43 4.03 17.84
C LYS A 403 3.84 4.51 19.17
N GLU A 404 3.80 5.82 19.39
CA GLU A 404 3.21 6.47 20.55
C GLU A 404 1.69 6.25 20.70
N TYR A 405 0.99 5.91 19.61
CA TYR A 405 -0.44 5.58 19.63
C TYR A 405 -0.70 4.09 19.85
N ALA A 406 0.35 3.26 19.79
CA ALA A 406 0.20 1.82 19.85
C ALA A 406 -0.06 1.37 21.29
N SER A 407 -1.18 0.70 21.50
CA SER A 407 -1.48 0.06 22.80
C SER A 407 -0.87 -1.34 22.84
N PRO A 408 -0.34 -1.79 23.99
CA PRO A 408 0.09 -3.17 24.18
C PRO A 408 -0.97 -4.18 23.75
N ALA A 409 -0.54 -5.25 23.07
CA ALA A 409 -1.43 -6.30 22.61
C ALA A 409 -0.79 -7.68 22.76
N VAL A 410 -1.63 -8.68 23.03
CA VAL A 410 -1.23 -10.09 22.98
C VAL A 410 -1.98 -10.73 21.82
N VAL A 411 -1.25 -11.42 20.95
CA VAL A 411 -1.79 -12.01 19.74
C VAL A 411 -1.56 -13.51 19.79
N ILE A 412 -2.60 -14.30 19.51
CA ILE A 412 -2.49 -15.75 19.36
C ILE A 412 -2.05 -16.03 17.92
N LEU A 413 -0.82 -16.53 17.75
CA LEU A 413 -0.24 -16.87 16.45
C LEU A 413 -0.68 -18.27 16.00
N VAL A 414 -0.73 -19.22 16.94
CA VAL A 414 -1.19 -20.59 16.72
C VAL A 414 -2.16 -20.97 17.84
N PRO A 415 -3.37 -21.49 17.52
CA PRO A 415 -3.95 -21.62 16.19
C PRO A 415 -4.41 -20.28 15.61
N LYS A 416 -4.35 -20.14 14.27
CA LYS A 416 -5.02 -19.05 13.54
C LYS A 416 -6.53 -19.25 13.52
N GLU A 417 -7.27 -18.16 13.39
CA GLU A 417 -8.71 -18.22 13.08
C GLU A 417 -8.95 -18.90 11.73
N ASN A 418 -10.06 -19.62 11.61
CA ASN A 418 -10.56 -20.16 10.35
C ASN A 418 -9.55 -21.10 9.65
N TYR A 419 -8.93 -22.00 10.42
CA TYR A 419 -7.93 -22.96 9.93
C TYR A 419 -8.09 -24.37 10.50
N LEU A 420 -7.69 -25.36 9.70
CA LEU A 420 -7.54 -26.76 10.11
C LEU A 420 -6.11 -27.04 10.56
N TYR A 421 -5.98 -27.63 11.74
CA TYR A 421 -4.73 -28.16 12.27
C TYR A 421 -4.85 -29.67 12.52
N ILE A 422 -3.85 -30.44 12.12
CA ILE A 422 -3.75 -31.89 12.40
C ILE A 422 -2.40 -32.19 13.04
N ALA A 423 -2.42 -32.73 14.27
CA ALA A 423 -1.24 -33.06 15.07
C ALA A 423 -0.22 -31.90 15.15
N GLY A 424 -0.73 -30.66 15.29
CA GLY A 424 0.05 -29.43 15.40
C GLY A 424 0.48 -28.83 14.07
N ARG A 425 0.15 -29.43 12.92
CA ARG A 425 0.46 -28.89 11.59
C ARG A 425 -0.72 -28.10 11.03
N GLU A 426 -0.45 -26.90 10.54
CA GLU A 426 -1.39 -26.12 9.73
C GLU A 426 -1.65 -26.85 8.39
N ILE A 427 -2.91 -27.09 8.06
CA ILE A 427 -3.30 -27.90 6.88
C ILE A 427 -3.96 -27.06 5.80
N ALA A 428 -5.04 -26.34 6.14
CA ALA A 428 -5.80 -25.54 5.18
C ALA A 428 -6.77 -24.57 5.91
N PRO A 429 -7.18 -23.46 5.27
CA PRO A 429 -8.27 -22.63 5.75
C PRO A 429 -9.61 -23.39 5.86
N LEU A 430 -10.43 -23.02 6.84
CA LEU A 430 -11.80 -23.51 7.07
C LEU A 430 -12.71 -22.38 7.58
N PRO A 431 -14.05 -22.47 7.45
CA PRO A 431 -14.95 -21.45 8.00
C PRO A 431 -14.93 -21.31 9.54
N VAL A 432 -14.27 -22.22 10.25
CA VAL A 432 -14.06 -22.22 11.70
C VAL A 432 -12.69 -22.85 12.01
N THR A 433 -12.08 -22.51 13.14
CA THR A 433 -10.83 -23.16 13.57
C THR A 433 -11.09 -24.57 14.09
N VAL A 434 -10.45 -25.57 13.50
CA VAL A 434 -10.56 -26.99 13.86
C VAL A 434 -9.18 -27.55 14.17
N ILE A 435 -9.06 -28.25 15.30
CA ILE A 435 -7.81 -28.84 15.79
C ILE A 435 -8.05 -30.34 16.00
N ILE A 436 -7.24 -31.17 15.34
CA ILE A 436 -7.27 -32.63 15.50
C ILE A 436 -5.98 -33.09 16.16
N GLY A 437 -6.07 -33.56 17.41
CA GLY A 437 -4.92 -33.95 18.24
C GLY A 437 -4.24 -32.77 18.95
N LYS A 438 -2.96 -32.94 19.28
CA LYS A 438 -2.16 -31.93 19.99
C LYS A 438 -1.91 -30.67 19.16
N ILE A 439 -1.76 -29.53 19.83
CA ILE A 439 -1.37 -28.25 19.22
C ILE A 439 -0.46 -27.45 20.15
N SER A 440 0.52 -26.76 19.58
CA SER A 440 1.30 -25.73 20.29
C SER A 440 0.52 -24.42 20.23
N ILE A 441 0.12 -23.88 21.37
CA ILE A 441 -0.43 -22.53 21.43
C ILE A 441 0.76 -21.59 21.51
N GLU A 442 0.89 -20.72 20.51
CA GLU A 442 2.02 -19.80 20.36
C GLU A 442 1.46 -18.40 20.33
N ILE A 443 2.07 -17.50 21.10
CA ILE A 443 1.61 -16.13 21.24
C ILE A 443 2.76 -15.16 21.11
N GLU A 444 2.42 -13.93 20.72
CA GLU A 444 3.31 -12.79 20.76
C GLU A 444 2.74 -11.70 21.65
N VAL A 445 3.62 -11.03 22.41
CA VAL A 445 3.27 -9.84 23.17
C VAL A 445 3.99 -8.65 22.56
N ASN A 446 3.19 -7.73 22.02
CA ASN A 446 3.63 -6.56 21.28
C ASN A 446 3.45 -5.27 22.09
N GLY A 447 4.29 -4.28 21.81
CA GLY A 447 4.24 -2.96 22.46
C GLY A 447 4.74 -2.92 23.91
N LEU A 448 5.40 -3.98 24.39
CA LEU A 448 5.94 -4.06 25.76
C LEU A 448 7.40 -4.50 25.76
N SER A 449 8.22 -3.79 26.53
CA SER A 449 9.63 -4.13 26.76
C SER A 449 9.83 -5.24 27.79
N GLU A 450 8.92 -5.34 28.76
CA GLU A 450 8.98 -6.32 29.85
C GLU A 450 7.59 -6.91 30.08
N VAL A 451 7.54 -8.24 30.21
CA VAL A 451 6.33 -9.02 30.47
C VAL A 451 6.67 -9.94 31.62
N GLU A 452 5.88 -9.87 32.69
CA GLU A 452 6.13 -10.59 33.94
C GLU A 452 5.84 -12.10 33.79
N LYS A 453 4.73 -12.41 33.11
CA LYS A 453 4.29 -13.77 32.79
C LYS A 453 3.15 -13.76 31.77
N VAL A 454 2.93 -14.90 31.13
CA VAL A 454 1.77 -15.17 30.28
C VAL A 454 1.02 -16.39 30.79
N GLU A 455 -0.28 -16.26 30.96
CA GLU A 455 -1.17 -17.32 31.44
C GLU A 455 -2.05 -17.82 30.29
N PHE A 456 -2.14 -19.14 30.15
CA PHE A 456 -2.93 -19.84 29.12
C PHE A 456 -4.12 -20.52 29.76
N TYR A 457 -5.31 -20.27 29.22
CA TYR A 457 -6.59 -20.76 29.71
C TYR A 457 -7.34 -21.52 28.63
N ILE A 458 -8.00 -22.61 29.05
CA ILE A 458 -9.02 -23.30 28.25
C ILE A 458 -10.34 -23.26 29.02
N ASP A 459 -11.37 -22.67 28.41
CA ASP A 459 -12.70 -22.50 29.01
C ASP A 459 -12.63 -21.88 30.42
N ASP A 460 -11.91 -20.76 30.54
CA ASP A 460 -11.64 -20.03 31.78
C ASP A 460 -10.85 -20.80 32.87
N ASN A 461 -10.36 -22.01 32.57
CA ASN A 461 -9.49 -22.76 33.48
C ASN A 461 -8.02 -22.51 33.13
N LEU A 462 -7.23 -22.03 34.10
CA LEU A 462 -5.78 -21.86 33.94
C LEU A 462 -5.11 -23.22 33.70
N LYS A 463 -4.38 -23.33 32.60
CA LYS A 463 -3.66 -24.55 32.20
C LYS A 463 -2.15 -24.41 32.28
N HIS A 464 -1.61 -23.23 31.96
CA HIS A 464 -0.18 -23.00 31.94
C HIS A 464 0.16 -21.56 32.28
N THR A 465 1.34 -21.36 32.87
CA THR A 465 1.94 -20.04 33.08
C THR A 465 3.37 -20.10 32.59
N ASP A 466 3.70 -19.24 31.64
CA ASP A 466 5.01 -19.10 31.05
C ASP A 466 5.64 -17.78 31.49
N TYR A 467 6.94 -17.78 31.79
CA TYR A 467 7.67 -16.63 32.30
C TYR A 467 8.76 -16.16 31.33
N GLU A 468 9.10 -16.96 30.31
CA GLU A 468 10.21 -16.70 29.41
C GLU A 468 9.76 -16.76 27.95
N LYS A 469 10.34 -15.89 27.10
CA LYS A 469 10.09 -15.93 25.65
C LYS A 469 10.90 -17.07 25.00
N PRO A 470 10.41 -17.70 23.91
CA PRO A 470 9.09 -17.50 23.30
C PRO A 470 7.96 -18.11 24.14
N TYR A 471 6.84 -17.39 24.26
CA TYR A 471 5.71 -17.82 25.07
C TYR A 471 4.91 -18.89 24.35
N THR A 472 4.92 -20.11 24.88
CA THR A 472 4.29 -21.24 24.22
C THR A 472 3.75 -22.28 25.20
N TRP A 473 2.65 -22.92 24.84
CA TRP A 473 2.11 -24.03 25.61
C TRP A 473 1.59 -25.16 24.70
N LEU A 474 2.10 -26.38 24.92
CA LEU A 474 1.60 -27.57 24.24
C LEU A 474 0.28 -28.05 24.86
N TRP A 475 -0.80 -27.94 24.11
CA TRP A 475 -2.10 -28.51 24.47
C TRP A 475 -2.26 -29.93 23.89
N ASP A 476 -1.91 -30.93 24.70
CA ASP A 476 -1.98 -32.38 24.36
C ASP A 476 -3.15 -33.11 25.04
N GLU A 477 -3.94 -32.40 25.84
CA GLU A 477 -5.07 -33.00 26.55
C GLU A 477 -6.20 -33.34 25.58
N ALA A 478 -6.74 -34.56 25.73
CA ALA A 478 -7.90 -34.96 24.94
C ALA A 478 -9.12 -34.13 25.31
N SER A 479 -9.71 -33.48 24.31
CA SER A 479 -10.91 -32.69 24.46
C SER A 479 -11.77 -32.80 23.20
N PHE A 480 -13.05 -32.46 23.34
CA PHE A 480 -14.06 -32.63 22.31
C PHE A 480 -14.98 -31.41 22.28
N LEU A 481 -15.43 -31.06 21.06
CA LEU A 481 -16.34 -29.94 20.78
C LEU A 481 -15.64 -28.58 20.83
N ALA A 482 -16.43 -27.53 21.04
CA ALA A 482 -15.99 -26.15 21.05
C ALA A 482 -15.33 -25.78 22.38
N HIS A 483 -14.21 -25.08 22.30
CA HIS A 483 -13.46 -24.53 23.42
C HIS A 483 -13.07 -23.08 23.14
N THR A 484 -12.87 -22.31 24.20
CA THR A 484 -12.24 -20.99 24.12
C THR A 484 -10.82 -21.10 24.65
N ILE A 485 -9.84 -20.79 23.80
CA ILE A 485 -8.46 -20.54 24.21
C ILE A 485 -8.39 -19.07 24.60
N LYS A 486 -7.92 -18.76 25.80
CA LYS A 486 -7.68 -17.39 26.26
C LYS A 486 -6.27 -17.27 26.80
N VAL A 487 -5.58 -16.19 26.43
CA VAL A 487 -4.22 -15.89 26.89
C VAL A 487 -4.21 -14.53 27.57
N ILE A 488 -3.49 -14.41 28.68
CA ILE A 488 -3.38 -13.18 29.46
C ILE A 488 -1.90 -12.89 29.73
N ALA A 489 -1.39 -11.77 29.25
CA ALA A 489 -0.05 -11.30 29.59
C ALA A 489 -0.11 -10.25 30.70
N HIS A 490 0.75 -10.40 31.72
CA HIS A 490 0.86 -9.50 32.87
C HIS A 490 2.09 -8.61 32.72
N TYR A 491 1.94 -7.31 32.98
CA TYR A 491 3.03 -6.33 32.88
C TYR A 491 2.75 -5.11 33.76
N ASN A 492 3.72 -4.67 34.57
CA ASN A 492 3.62 -3.48 35.42
C ASN A 492 2.32 -3.41 36.24
N GLY A 493 1.83 -4.55 36.75
CA GLY A 493 0.56 -4.65 37.47
C GLY A 493 -0.73 -4.52 36.62
N ASN A 494 -0.61 -4.43 35.30
CA ASN A 494 -1.71 -4.46 34.34
C ASN A 494 -1.77 -5.79 33.58
N THR A 495 -2.86 -6.00 32.84
CA THR A 495 -3.04 -7.20 32.00
C THR A 495 -3.57 -6.83 30.62
N ILE A 496 -3.15 -7.58 29.61
CA ILE A 496 -3.75 -7.62 28.27
C ILE A 496 -4.13 -9.06 27.96
N SER A 497 -5.17 -9.26 27.15
CA SER A 497 -5.67 -10.60 26.84
C SER A 497 -6.14 -10.74 25.40
N SER A 498 -6.09 -11.96 24.90
CA SER A 498 -6.67 -12.36 23.61
C SER A 498 -7.35 -13.71 23.76
N GLU A 499 -8.36 -13.96 22.93
CA GLU A 499 -9.12 -15.20 22.94
C GLU A 499 -9.50 -15.65 21.53
N ILE A 500 -9.59 -16.95 21.33
CA ILE A 500 -10.03 -17.58 20.08
C ILE A 500 -10.92 -18.78 20.38
N LYS A 501 -11.97 -18.96 19.57
CA LYS A 501 -12.85 -20.13 19.64
C LYS A 501 -12.40 -21.20 18.66
N VAL A 502 -12.30 -22.43 19.15
CA VAL A 502 -11.81 -23.57 18.37
C VAL A 502 -12.67 -24.80 18.59
N TRP A 503 -12.74 -25.67 17.59
CA TRP A 503 -13.27 -27.02 17.74
C TRP A 503 -12.11 -28.00 17.86
N LYS A 504 -11.97 -28.68 19.00
CA LYS A 504 -10.90 -29.66 19.20
C LYS A 504 -11.46 -31.09 19.20
N PHE A 505 -10.72 -32.01 18.59
CA PHE A 505 -11.00 -33.44 18.58
C PHE A 505 -9.72 -34.21 18.90
N PHE A 506 -9.77 -35.01 19.97
CA PHE A 506 -8.70 -35.88 20.46
C PHE A 506 -7.51 -35.17 21.09
#